data_AF-A0A7S3AJK6-F1
#
_entry.id   AF-A0A7S3AJK6-F1
#
_cell.length_a   1.000
_cell.length_b   1.000
_cell.length_c   1.000
_cell.angle_alpha   90.00
_cell.angle_beta   90.00
_cell.angle_gamma   90.00
#
_symmetry.space_group_name_H-M   'P 1'
#
loop_
_entity.id
_entity.type
_entity.pdbx_description
1 polymer ?
#
loop_
_entity_poly.entity_id
_entity_poly.type
_entity_poly.pdbx_seq_one_letter_code
_entity_poly.pdbx_strand_id
1 'polypeptide(L)'
;WQTTYVLGMTYAGGESIHSLLTKPESDASRQQAGQVLITVVVPFIGWLLLCRSTSHFAHVDPHPGNFRWDAARQELWVLDWGSHVRLATGTRRALCMLISVVADDGADDA
;
A
#
# COMPACT_ATOMS: atom_id res chain seq x y z
N TRP A 1 -31.49 7.83 -16.17
CA TRP A 1 -30.38 7.33 -17.00
C TRP A 1 -29.20 7.08 -16.10
N GLN A 2 -28.87 5.82 -15.81
CA GLN A 2 -27.75 5.45 -14.98
C GLN A 2 -26.59 5.11 -15.93
N THR A 3 -25.56 5.95 -15.97
CA THR A 3 -24.41 5.72 -16.82
C THR A 3 -23.50 4.71 -16.13
N THR A 4 -23.35 3.53 -16.72
CA THR A 4 -22.37 2.53 -16.27
C THR A 4 -21.00 2.90 -16.82
N TYR A 5 -20.04 3.14 -15.92
CA TYR A 5 -18.64 3.33 -16.28
C TYR A 5 -17.90 2.00 -16.09
N VAL A 6 -17.13 1.59 -17.10
CA VAL A 6 -16.29 0.39 -17.05
C VAL A 6 -14.83 0.84 -17.06
N LEU A 7 -14.05 0.38 -16.07
CA LEU A 7 -12.61 0.55 -16.03
C LEU A 7 -11.95 -0.73 -16.56
N GLY A 8 -11.13 -0.61 -17.60
CA GLY A 8 -10.30 -1.70 -18.10
C GLY A 8 -8.83 -1.48 -17.72
N MET A 9 -8.14 -2.55 -17.32
CA MET A 9 -6.70 -2.54 -17.05
C MET A 9 -6.07 -3.86 -17.48
N THR A 10 -4.74 -3.88 -17.59
CA THR A 10 -3.98 -5.12 -17.79
C THR A 10 -4.30 -6.13 -16.69
N TYR A 11 -4.32 -7.42 -17.04
CA TYR A 11 -4.58 -8.47 -16.08
C TYR A 11 -3.54 -8.47 -14.95
N ALA A 12 -4.01 -8.25 -13.72
CA ALA A 12 -3.20 -8.36 -12.52
C ALA A 12 -3.13 -9.82 -12.05
N GLY A 13 -1.94 -10.40 -12.14
CA GLY A 13 -1.66 -11.79 -11.73
C GLY A 13 -1.60 -11.98 -10.21
N GLY A 14 -1.06 -13.13 -9.80
CA GLY A 14 -0.81 -13.43 -8.40
C GLY A 14 -2.06 -13.63 -7.55
N GLU A 15 -1.90 -13.63 -6.23
CA GLU A 15 -2.98 -13.79 -5.25
C GLU A 15 -3.25 -12.45 -4.52
N SER A 16 -4.51 -12.20 -4.12
CA SER A 16 -4.80 -10.98 -3.34
C SER A 16 -4.22 -11.09 -1.94
N ILE A 17 -3.69 -9.97 -1.41
CA ILE A 17 -3.15 -9.96 -0.04
C ILE A 17 -4.25 -10.27 0.97
N HIS A 18 -5.48 -9.78 0.72
CA HIS A 18 -6.64 -10.13 1.54
C HIS A 18 -6.86 -11.65 1.62
N SER A 19 -6.77 -12.37 0.49
CA SER A 19 -6.96 -13.82 0.49
C SER A 19 -5.84 -14.54 1.26
N LEU A 20 -4.59 -14.10 1.12
CA LEU A 20 -3.47 -14.66 1.89
C LEU A 20 -3.66 -14.51 3.40
N LEU A 21 -4.28 -13.41 3.84
CA LEU A 21 -4.57 -13.14 5.26
C LEU A 21 -5.75 -13.95 5.79
N THR A 22 -6.82 -14.11 5.01
CA THR A 22 -8.09 -14.71 5.46
C THR A 22 -8.19 -16.21 5.25
N LYS A 23 -7.19 -16.85 4.62
CA LYS A 23 -7.13 -18.31 4.49
C LYS A 23 -7.26 -18.99 5.87
N PRO A 24 -8.20 -19.95 6.02
CA PRO A 24 -8.48 -20.59 7.31
C PRO A 24 -7.32 -21.42 7.87
N GLU A 25 -6.48 -22.02 7.01
CA GLU A 25 -5.52 -23.05 7.40
C GLU A 25 -4.13 -22.88 6.76
N SER A 26 -3.52 -21.70 6.86
CA SER A 26 -2.10 -21.59 6.46
C SER A 26 -1.38 -20.43 7.14
N ASP A 27 -0.72 -20.73 8.24
CA ASP A 27 0.23 -19.80 8.88
C ASP A 27 1.32 -19.36 7.89
N ALA A 28 1.72 -20.23 6.97
CA ALA A 28 2.64 -19.91 5.88
C ALA A 28 2.11 -18.80 4.95
N SER A 29 0.82 -18.82 4.56
CA SER A 29 0.26 -17.75 3.70
C SER A 29 0.12 -16.43 4.47
N ARG A 30 -0.21 -16.49 5.77
CA ARG A 30 -0.26 -15.29 6.62
C ARG A 30 1.13 -14.70 6.82
N GLN A 31 2.14 -15.54 7.02
CA GLN A 31 3.53 -15.13 7.09
C GLN A 31 3.98 -14.49 5.77
N GLN A 32 3.63 -15.11 4.63
CA GLN A 32 3.91 -14.55 3.31
C GLN A 32 3.21 -13.18 3.13
N ALA A 33 1.94 -13.06 3.49
CA ALA A 33 1.21 -11.79 3.44
C ALA A 33 1.88 -10.72 4.31
N GLY A 34 2.25 -11.07 5.54
CA GLY A 34 2.97 -10.18 6.45
C GLY A 34 4.31 -9.73 5.87
N GLN A 35 5.06 -10.65 5.26
CA GLN A 35 6.32 -10.34 4.61
C GLN A 35 6.12 -9.38 3.43
N VAL A 36 5.15 -9.64 2.55
CA VAL A 36 4.84 -8.74 1.43
C VAL A 36 4.38 -7.37 1.92
N LEU A 37 3.55 -7.31 2.96
CA LEU A 37 3.09 -6.06 3.56
C LEU A 37 4.27 -5.22 4.06
N ILE A 38 5.16 -5.82 4.86
CA ILE A 38 6.29 -5.12 5.49
C ILE A 38 7.36 -4.74 4.47
N THR A 39 7.67 -5.63 3.52
CA THR A 39 8.83 -5.47 2.63
C THR A 39 8.49 -4.79 1.31
N VAL A 40 7.22 -4.75 0.90
CA VAL A 40 6.81 -4.21 -0.40
C VAL A 40 5.71 -3.15 -0.26
N VAL A 41 4.58 -3.48 0.36
CA VAL A 41 3.41 -2.57 0.40
C VAL A 41 3.68 -1.32 1.23
N VAL A 42 4.18 -1.48 2.45
CA VAL A 42 4.50 -0.35 3.34
C VAL A 42 5.59 0.54 2.72
N PRO A 43 6.71 0.00 2.19
CA PRO A 43 7.69 0.79 1.45
C PRO A 43 7.11 1.50 0.23
N PHE A 44 6.22 0.88 -0.53
CA PHE A 44 5.53 1.53 -1.64
C PHE A 44 4.68 2.73 -1.17
N ILE A 45 3.90 2.56 -0.10
CA ILE A 45 3.09 3.66 0.47
C ILE A 45 4.01 4.79 0.96
N GLY A 46 5.09 4.46 1.67
CA GLY A 46 6.09 5.43 2.09
C GLY A 46 6.76 6.13 0.91
N TRP A 47 7.02 5.41 -0.18
CA TRP A 47 7.57 5.97 -1.40
C TRP A 47 6.64 7.02 -2.01
N LEU A 48 5.31 6.85 -2.00
CA LEU A 48 4.38 7.88 -2.50
C LEU A 48 4.50 9.22 -1.74
N LEU A 49 4.80 9.14 -0.45
CA LEU A 49 5.03 10.29 0.41
C LEU A 49 6.40 10.94 0.17
N LEU A 50 7.42 10.11 -0.06
CA LEU A 50 8.83 10.53 -0.04
C LEU A 50 9.46 10.73 -1.43
N CYS A 51 8.87 10.18 -2.49
CA CYS A 51 9.48 10.16 -3.82
C CYS A 51 9.79 11.57 -4.31
N ARG A 52 10.96 11.75 -4.95
CA ARG A 52 11.32 13.03 -5.59
C ARG A 52 10.61 13.17 -6.93
N SER A 53 9.30 13.32 -6.88
CA SER A 53 8.44 13.58 -8.04
C SER A 53 7.92 15.03 -7.99
N THR A 54 7.41 15.52 -9.12
CA THR A 54 6.69 16.80 -9.20
C THR A 54 5.38 16.79 -8.40
N SER A 55 4.91 15.62 -8.00
CA SER A 55 3.72 15.41 -7.18
C SER A 55 3.95 14.31 -6.17
N HIS A 56 3.51 14.54 -4.94
CA HIS A 56 3.52 13.54 -3.86
C HIS A 56 2.09 13.12 -3.57
N PHE A 57 1.91 11.90 -3.13
CA PHE A 57 0.59 11.33 -2.91
C PHE A 57 0.51 10.61 -1.57
N ALA A 58 -0.69 10.54 -1.02
CA ALA A 58 -1.04 9.56 0.00
C ALA A 58 -2.09 8.62 -0.57
N HIS A 59 -1.91 7.32 -0.34
CA HIS A 59 -2.97 6.35 -0.52
C HIS A 59 -3.77 6.30 0.77
N VAL A 60 -4.96 6.90 0.80
CA VAL A 60 -5.68 7.14 2.07
C VAL A 60 -6.36 5.89 2.61
N ASP A 61 -6.68 4.93 1.73
CA ASP A 61 -7.31 3.66 2.12
C ASP A 61 -6.62 2.44 1.46
N PRO A 62 -5.38 2.10 1.87
CA PRO A 62 -4.65 0.98 1.31
C PRO A 62 -5.12 -0.34 1.95
N HIS A 63 -6.33 -0.78 1.63
CA HIS A 63 -6.85 -2.05 2.16
C HIS A 63 -6.22 -3.27 1.44
N PRO A 64 -6.02 -4.42 2.10
CA PRO A 64 -5.38 -5.61 1.50
C PRO A 64 -6.05 -6.13 0.22
N GLY A 65 -7.34 -5.86 0.02
CA GLY A 65 -8.07 -6.19 -1.21
C GLY A 65 -7.61 -5.42 -2.45
N ASN A 66 -6.96 -4.26 -2.27
CA ASN A 66 -6.45 -3.43 -3.37
C ASN A 66 -5.11 -3.90 -3.91
N PHE A 67 -4.52 -4.93 -3.30
CA PHE A 67 -3.20 -5.41 -3.63
C PHE A 67 -3.22 -6.88 -4.04
N ARG A 68 -2.45 -7.20 -5.07
CA ARG A 68 -2.11 -8.59 -5.40
C ARG A 68 -0.62 -8.78 -5.44
N TRP A 69 -0.17 -9.93 -4.98
CA TRP A 69 1.22 -10.33 -5.02
C TRP A 69 1.42 -11.45 -6.02
N ASP A 70 2.17 -11.18 -7.08
CA ASP A 70 2.65 -12.19 -8.03
C ASP A 70 4.03 -12.67 -7.57
N ALA A 71 4.06 -13.75 -6.80
CA ALA A 71 5.30 -14.31 -6.26
C ALA A 71 6.24 -14.84 -7.34
N ALA A 72 5.73 -15.27 -8.50
CA ALA A 72 6.56 -15.77 -9.59
C ALA A 72 7.33 -14.64 -10.27
N ARG A 73 6.72 -13.45 -10.37
CA ARG A 73 7.33 -12.25 -10.95
C ARG A 73 7.96 -11.31 -9.92
N GLN A 74 7.72 -11.53 -8.63
CA GLN A 74 8.06 -10.62 -7.54
C GLN A 74 7.46 -9.22 -7.75
N GLU A 75 6.20 -9.17 -8.20
CA GLU A 75 5.50 -7.94 -8.54
C GLU A 75 4.31 -7.68 -7.61
N LEU A 76 4.20 -6.44 -7.13
CA LEU A 76 3.02 -5.94 -6.43
C LEU A 76 2.10 -5.24 -7.43
N TRP A 77 0.89 -5.74 -7.59
CA TRP A 77 -0.17 -5.09 -8.34
C TRP A 77 -1.02 -4.23 -7.42
N VAL A 78 -1.24 -2.98 -7.82
CA VAL A 78 -2.16 -2.05 -7.16
C VAL A 78 -3.41 -1.93 -8.03
N LEU A 79 -4.53 -2.43 -7.54
CA LEU A 79 -5.78 -2.55 -8.31
C LEU A 79 -6.66 -1.31 -8.23
N ASP A 80 -6.73 -0.71 -7.03
CA ASP A 80 -7.53 0.47 -6.79
C ASP A 80 -6.63 1.63 -6.41
N TRP A 81 -6.83 2.74 -7.10
CA TRP A 81 -6.18 4.01 -6.86
C TRP A 81 -7.19 5.12 -6.56
N GLY A 82 -8.47 4.81 -6.42
CA GLY A 82 -9.57 5.79 -6.31
C GLY A 82 -9.43 6.72 -5.10
N SER A 83 -8.84 6.23 -4.01
CA SER A 83 -8.67 6.96 -2.74
C SER A 83 -7.29 7.63 -2.59
N HIS A 84 -6.57 7.88 -3.69
CA HIS A 84 -5.33 8.63 -3.63
C HIS A 84 -5.60 10.14 -3.52
N VAL A 85 -4.80 10.82 -2.72
CA VAL A 85 -4.84 12.29 -2.62
C VAL A 85 -3.47 12.87 -2.95
N ARG A 86 -3.46 13.96 -3.70
CA ARG A 86 -2.24 14.72 -3.94
C ARG A 86 -1.91 15.53 -2.69
N LEU A 87 -0.68 15.42 -2.21
CA LEU A 87 -0.20 16.17 -1.05
C LEU A 87 0.48 17.46 -1.48
N ALA A 88 -0.01 18.58 -0.97
CA ALA A 88 0.71 19.85 -1.02
C ALA A 88 2.00 19.77 -0.18
N THR A 89 3.01 20.54 -0.56
CA THR A 89 4.33 20.53 0.10
C THR A 89 4.26 20.74 1.61
N GLY A 90 3.37 21.65 2.07
CA GLY A 90 3.18 21.91 3.50
C GLY A 90 2.63 20.70 4.25
N THR A 91 1.52 20.13 3.77
CA THR A 91 0.90 18.92 4.34
C THR A 91 1.86 17.73 4.33
N ARG A 92 2.59 17.53 3.23
CA ARG A 92 3.60 16.49 3.12
C ARG A 92 4.66 16.63 4.22
N ARG A 93 5.23 17.83 4.38
CA ARG A 93 6.26 18.09 5.41
C ARG A 93 5.71 17.84 6.81
N ALA A 94 4.51 18.32 7.10
CA ALA A 94 3.86 18.08 8.39
C ALA A 94 3.68 16.59 8.67
N LEU A 95 3.23 15.82 7.68
CA LEU A 95 3.08 14.37 7.83
C LEU A 95 4.42 13.66 8.03
N CYS A 96 5.46 14.05 7.28
CA CYS A 96 6.81 13.48 7.48
C CYS A 96 7.34 13.78 8.88
N MET A 97 7.16 15.01 9.39
CA MET A 97 7.56 15.38 10.74
C MET A 97 6.80 14.58 11.80
N LEU A 98 5.48 14.40 11.62
CA LEU A 98 4.68 13.58 12.53
C LEU A 98 5.17 12.13 12.56
N ILE A 99 5.45 11.53 11.40
CA ILE A 99 5.98 10.17 11.30
C ILE A 99 7.34 10.08 12.01
N SER A 100 8.23 11.06 11.82
CA SER A 100 9.52 11.11 12.53
C SER A 100 9.35 11.19 14.04
N VAL A 101 8.49 12.08 14.55
CA VAL A 101 8.23 12.20 15.99
C VAL A 101 7.68 10.90 16.58
N VAL A 102 6.71 10.26 15.90
CA VAL A 102 6.15 8.98 16.37
C VAL A 102 7.19 7.85 16.32
N ALA A 103 8.05 7.84 15.30
CA ALA A 103 9.11 6.85 15.19
C ALA A 103 10.20 7.04 16.25
N ASP A 104 10.52 8.28 16.60
CA ASP A 104 11.52 8.62 17.62
C ASP A 104 10.98 8.31 19.03
N ASP A 105 9.71 8.61 19.33
CA ASP A 105 9.06 8.30 20.61
C ASP A 105 8.97 6.78 20.88
N GLY A 106 8.79 5.99 19.82
CA GLY A 106 8.80 4.52 19.92
C GLY A 106 10.19 3.89 20.11
N ALA A 107 11.27 4.67 20.03
CA ALA A 107 12.64 4.19 20.17
C ALA A 107 13.18 4.26 21.62
N ASP A 108 12.49 4.94 22.53
CA ASP A 108 12.91 5.12 23.93
C ASP A 108 12.50 3.97 24.87
N ASP A 109 11.73 2.98 24.38
CA ASP A 109 11.20 1.84 25.16
C ASP A 109 11.79 0.46 24.76
N ALA A 110 12.93 0.41 24.06
CA ALA A 110 13.61 -0.82 23.64
C ALA A 110 14.95 -1.11 24.35
#